data_AF-A0AAJ2MIS6-F1
#
_entry.id   AF-A0AAJ2MIS6-F1
#
_cell.length_a   1.000
_cell.length_b   1.000
_cell.length_c   1.000
_cell.angle_alpha   90.00
_cell.angle_beta   90.00
_cell.angle_gamma   90.00
#
_symmetry.space_group_name_H-M   'P 1'
#
loop_
_entity.id
_entity.type
_entity.pdbx_description
1 polymer ?
#
loop_
_entity_poly.entity_id
_entity_poly.type
_entity_poly.pdbx_seq_one_letter_code
_entity_poly.pdbx_strand_id
1 'polypeptide(L)'
;MIKKQKIFIALLVMSFFIIFAPHVLALAGGFHGGGTTGGGGFHGGTGGIHTSNNSPSSVEGGISNKVKLMLSLVGLGIIIAISAVIKPKGIYTEGVHIDDMELSNAIKKQFLSIQDAWNTQDISRVSQLYSEKLYTKHTKTLLSYLDKRKINHTENIEIEGLSRLYWKKSNTFEIDISFKAVDYVIDKDTQQILKGLPNYQQKFKQRWTFVTDKEGMKVDKIKEFKI
;
A
#
# COMPACT_ATOMS: atom_id res chain seq x y z
N MET A 1 -37.85 -8.69 -24.56
CA MET A 1 -37.11 -7.49 -24.08
C MET A 1 -36.30 -7.72 -22.80
N ILE A 2 -36.79 -8.47 -21.81
CA ILE A 2 -36.20 -8.61 -20.45
C ILE A 2 -34.78 -9.24 -20.43
N LYS A 3 -34.46 -10.17 -21.35
CA LYS A 3 -33.12 -10.80 -21.42
C LYS A 3 -32.00 -9.82 -21.79
N LYS A 4 -32.27 -8.82 -22.64
CA LYS A 4 -31.26 -7.82 -23.06
C LYS A 4 -30.97 -6.81 -21.93
N GLN A 5 -31.96 -6.45 -21.13
CA GLN A 5 -31.79 -5.58 -19.95
C GLN A 5 -30.96 -6.24 -18.83
N LYS A 6 -31.15 -7.55 -18.58
CA LYS A 6 -30.34 -8.27 -17.58
C LYS A 6 -28.86 -8.40 -17.97
N ILE A 7 -28.57 -8.59 -19.25
CA ILE A 7 -27.20 -8.62 -19.78
C ILE A 7 -26.56 -7.23 -19.70
N PHE A 8 -27.30 -6.18 -20.00
CA PHE A 8 -26.82 -4.79 -19.89
C PHE A 8 -26.51 -4.41 -18.44
N ILE A 9 -27.38 -4.76 -17.48
CA ILE A 9 -27.15 -4.52 -16.05
C ILE A 9 -25.94 -5.33 -15.55
N ALA A 10 -25.78 -6.59 -15.99
CA ALA A 10 -24.63 -7.40 -15.63
C ALA A 10 -23.30 -6.81 -16.17
N LEU A 11 -23.30 -6.28 -17.39
CA LEU A 11 -22.13 -5.60 -17.98
C LEU A 11 -21.82 -4.27 -17.25
N LEU A 12 -22.83 -3.53 -16.82
CA LEU A 12 -22.67 -2.28 -16.08
C LEU A 12 -22.13 -2.53 -14.66
N VAL A 13 -22.59 -3.57 -13.97
CA VAL A 13 -22.05 -4.01 -12.67
C VAL A 13 -20.60 -4.52 -12.83
N MET A 14 -20.30 -5.26 -13.90
CA MET A 14 -18.94 -5.75 -14.17
C MET A 14 -17.97 -4.61 -14.54
N SER A 15 -18.45 -3.56 -15.23
CA SER A 15 -17.69 -2.34 -15.50
C SER A 15 -17.43 -1.52 -14.22
N PHE A 16 -18.40 -1.47 -13.30
CA PHE A 16 -18.26 -0.77 -12.02
C PHE A 16 -17.26 -1.47 -11.08
N PHE A 17 -17.12 -2.79 -11.15
CA PHE A 17 -16.13 -3.56 -10.39
C PHE A 17 -14.67 -3.36 -10.85
N ILE A 18 -14.44 -2.81 -12.05
CA ILE A 18 -13.08 -2.51 -12.55
C ILE A 18 -12.56 -1.18 -11.98
N ILE A 19 -13.45 -0.28 -11.55
CA ILE A 19 -13.10 1.09 -11.12
C ILE A 19 -12.68 1.13 -9.63
N PHE A 20 -13.04 0.13 -8.83
CA PHE A 20 -12.78 0.09 -7.38
C PHE A 20 -11.90 -1.09 -6.93
N ALA A 21 -10.91 -1.49 -7.74
CA ALA A 21 -9.79 -2.20 -7.12
C ALA A 21 -9.03 -1.20 -6.22
N PRO A 22 -8.56 -1.58 -5.02
CA PRO A 22 -7.62 -0.76 -4.27
C PRO A 22 -6.29 -0.74 -5.04
N HIS A 23 -6.05 0.33 -5.80
CA HIS A 23 -4.84 0.49 -6.61
C HIS A 23 -3.70 0.95 -5.69
N VAL A 24 -2.97 -0.03 -5.16
CA VAL A 24 -1.82 0.08 -4.24
C VAL A 24 -0.73 1.02 -4.80
N LEU A 25 -0.13 1.95 -4.04
CA LEU A 25 0.76 3.05 -4.49
C LEU A 25 2.24 2.72 -4.85
N ALA A 26 2.76 3.05 -6.04
CA ALA A 26 4.03 2.52 -6.58
C ALA A 26 5.29 3.29 -6.17
N LEU A 27 5.82 3.05 -4.97
CA LEU A 27 7.10 3.59 -4.53
C LEU A 27 8.31 2.68 -4.88
N ALA A 28 9.54 3.22 -4.98
CA ALA A 28 10.75 2.40 -5.17
C ALA A 28 10.90 1.36 -4.05
N GLY A 29 10.69 0.08 -4.38
CA GLY A 29 10.61 -1.02 -3.43
C GLY A 29 9.77 -2.21 -3.91
N GLY A 30 8.84 -1.99 -4.85
CA GLY A 30 8.17 -3.05 -5.61
C GLY A 30 7.32 -4.03 -4.79
N PHE A 31 6.06 -3.67 -4.59
CA PHE A 31 4.84 -4.41 -4.94
C PHE A 31 4.77 -5.95 -4.94
N HIS A 32 3.64 -6.42 -4.38
CA HIS A 32 3.02 -7.76 -4.42
C HIS A 32 3.51 -8.82 -3.42
N GLY A 33 2.84 -8.87 -2.25
CA GLY A 33 2.59 -10.11 -1.50
C GLY A 33 1.08 -10.37 -1.50
N GLY A 34 0.66 -11.52 -2.03
CA GLY A 34 -0.73 -11.88 -2.29
C GLY A 34 -1.62 -12.11 -1.07
N GLY A 35 -2.93 -12.07 -1.31
CA GLY A 35 -3.99 -12.42 -0.37
C GLY A 35 -5.34 -11.96 -0.90
N THR A 36 -6.08 -12.89 -1.50
CA THR A 36 -7.46 -12.76 -1.99
C THR A 36 -8.49 -12.66 -0.86
N THR A 37 -9.74 -12.36 -1.24
CA THR A 37 -10.97 -12.15 -0.43
C THR A 37 -11.11 -10.71 0.08
N GLY A 38 -12.16 -9.93 -0.16
CA GLY A 38 -13.49 -10.16 -0.71
C GLY A 38 -14.47 -9.27 0.09
N GLY A 39 -15.27 -8.44 -0.58
CA GLY A 39 -16.54 -7.93 -0.02
C GLY A 39 -16.59 -6.47 0.46
N GLY A 40 -17.37 -5.66 -0.28
CA GLY A 40 -18.50 -4.89 0.25
C GLY A 40 -18.22 -3.60 1.02
N GLY A 41 -18.43 -2.46 0.36
CA GLY A 41 -18.58 -1.17 1.02
C GLY A 41 -19.98 -0.95 1.60
N PHE A 42 -20.08 -0.12 2.64
CA PHE A 42 -21.31 0.59 3.01
C PHE A 42 -20.98 2.02 3.40
N HIS A 43 -21.67 2.96 2.74
CA HIS A 43 -21.76 4.38 3.08
C HIS A 43 -22.70 4.57 4.28
N GLY A 44 -22.40 5.59 5.09
CA GLY A 44 -23.07 5.90 6.35
C GLY A 44 -24.43 6.59 6.25
N GLY A 45 -25.05 6.75 7.41
CA GLY A 45 -26.27 7.52 7.63
C GLY A 45 -26.59 7.62 9.13
N THR A 46 -26.68 8.85 9.61
CA THR A 46 -26.89 9.36 10.98
C THR A 46 -28.28 9.11 11.59
N GLY A 47 -28.38 9.11 12.93
CA GLY A 47 -29.52 9.73 13.63
C GLY A 47 -30.22 8.91 14.72
N GLY A 48 -30.13 9.40 15.97
CA GLY A 48 -31.29 9.60 16.87
C GLY A 48 -31.99 8.40 17.51
N ILE A 49 -31.87 8.29 18.83
CA ILE A 49 -32.72 7.51 19.74
C ILE A 49 -34.07 8.23 19.88
N HIS A 50 -35.20 7.50 19.98
CA HIS A 50 -36.21 7.55 21.06
C HIS A 50 -37.58 6.89 20.68
N THR A 51 -37.97 5.93 21.54
CA THR A 51 -39.30 5.68 22.16
C THR A 51 -40.52 5.19 21.35
N SER A 52 -40.84 3.90 21.59
CA SER A 52 -42.15 3.30 21.95
C SER A 52 -43.44 3.63 21.17
N ASN A 53 -44.08 2.61 20.58
CA ASN A 53 -45.25 1.90 21.17
C ASN A 53 -45.76 0.78 20.25
N ASN A 54 -46.16 -0.35 20.87
CA ASN A 54 -47.24 -1.31 20.56
C ASN A 54 -47.79 -1.36 19.11
N SER A 55 -47.96 -2.50 18.43
CA SER A 55 -48.34 -3.86 18.88
C SER A 55 -47.90 -4.91 17.84
N PRO A 56 -47.73 -6.18 18.24
CA PRO A 56 -47.39 -7.27 17.33
C PRO A 56 -48.65 -7.94 16.76
N SER A 57 -48.62 -8.29 15.47
CA SER A 57 -49.46 -9.37 14.92
C SER A 57 -48.58 -10.36 14.17
N SER A 58 -48.27 -11.43 14.89
CA SER A 58 -48.02 -12.80 14.46
C SER A 58 -47.90 -13.08 12.95
N VAL A 59 -46.74 -13.57 12.51
CA VAL A 59 -46.68 -14.85 11.80
C VAL A 59 -45.51 -15.65 12.35
N GLU A 60 -45.89 -16.74 13.00
CA GLU A 60 -45.07 -17.75 13.63
C GLU A 60 -44.41 -18.61 12.54
N GLY A 61 -43.10 -18.45 12.36
CA GLY A 61 -42.26 -19.36 11.57
C GLY A 61 -41.22 -19.98 12.50
N GLY A 62 -41.58 -21.11 13.11
CA GLY A 62 -40.78 -21.78 14.15
C GLY A 62 -39.37 -22.17 13.69
N ILE A 63 -38.37 -21.43 14.15
CA ILE A 63 -36.96 -21.82 14.05
C ILE A 63 -36.62 -22.60 15.32
N SER A 64 -36.24 -23.87 15.17
CA SER A 64 -35.95 -24.76 16.30
C SER A 64 -34.83 -24.23 17.20
N ASN A 65 -34.88 -24.53 18.50
CA ASN A 65 -33.91 -24.05 19.49
C ASN A 65 -32.45 -24.44 19.17
N LYS A 66 -32.22 -25.51 18.37
CA LYS A 66 -30.89 -25.89 17.86
C LYS A 66 -30.35 -24.89 16.82
N VAL A 67 -31.22 -24.31 15.98
CA VAL A 67 -30.83 -23.34 14.95
C VAL A 67 -30.52 -21.97 15.58
N LYS A 68 -31.23 -21.58 16.64
CA LYS A 68 -30.92 -20.37 17.42
C LYS A 68 -29.54 -20.45 18.11
N LEU A 69 -29.17 -21.62 18.65
CA LEU A 69 -27.85 -21.82 19.26
C LEU A 69 -26.71 -21.81 18.23
N MET A 70 -26.94 -22.34 17.03
CA MET A 70 -25.97 -22.28 15.92
C MET A 70 -25.75 -20.86 15.40
N LEU A 71 -26.80 -20.04 15.28
CA LEU A 71 -26.65 -18.63 14.85
C LEU A 71 -25.85 -17.79 15.86
N SER A 72 -25.98 -18.08 17.16
CA SER A 72 -25.23 -17.41 18.23
C SER A 72 -23.72 -17.66 18.14
N LEU A 73 -23.31 -18.92 17.86
CA LEU A 73 -21.90 -19.28 17.75
C LEU A 73 -21.25 -18.80 16.43
N VAL A 74 -22.00 -18.75 15.33
CA VAL A 74 -21.54 -18.16 14.06
C VAL A 74 -21.32 -16.65 14.20
N GLY A 75 -22.17 -15.95 14.97
CA GLY A 75 -22.03 -14.52 15.24
C GLY A 75 -20.74 -14.15 15.98
N LEU A 76 -20.35 -14.93 17.01
CA LEU A 76 -19.10 -14.67 17.74
C LEU A 76 -17.84 -14.99 16.91
N GLY A 77 -17.89 -16.07 16.12
CA GLY A 77 -16.79 -16.45 15.22
C GLY A 77 -16.51 -15.39 14.15
N ILE A 78 -17.55 -14.72 13.64
CA ILE A 78 -17.43 -13.62 12.69
C ILE A 78 -16.82 -12.37 13.35
N ILE A 79 -17.17 -12.04 14.59
CA ILE A 79 -16.59 -10.88 15.30
C ILE A 79 -15.10 -11.08 15.59
N ILE A 80 -14.70 -12.27 16.05
CA ILE A 80 -13.28 -12.59 16.28
C ILE A 80 -12.52 -12.60 14.94
N ALA A 81 -13.08 -13.19 13.88
CA ALA A 81 -12.47 -13.20 12.56
C ALA A 81 -12.30 -11.79 11.96
N ILE A 82 -13.26 -10.88 12.14
CA ILE A 82 -13.13 -9.48 11.70
C ILE A 82 -11.99 -8.77 12.46
N SER A 83 -11.90 -8.95 13.78
CA SER A 83 -10.81 -8.35 14.58
C SER A 83 -9.42 -8.91 14.25
N ALA A 84 -9.32 -10.17 13.81
CA ALA A 84 -8.07 -10.79 13.36
C ALA A 84 -7.67 -10.41 11.92
N VAL A 85 -8.63 -10.03 11.07
CA VAL A 85 -8.40 -9.64 9.66
C VAL A 85 -8.10 -8.15 9.51
N ILE A 86 -8.66 -7.30 10.38
CA ILE A 86 -8.32 -5.86 10.42
C ILE A 86 -6.97 -5.70 11.12
N LYS A 87 -5.88 -5.89 10.37
CA LYS A 87 -4.57 -5.39 10.80
C LYS A 87 -4.72 -3.89 11.06
N PRO A 88 -4.33 -3.38 12.25
CA PRO A 88 -4.39 -1.95 12.50
C PRO A 88 -3.60 -1.24 11.39
N LYS A 89 -4.21 -0.23 10.75
CA LYS A 89 -3.45 0.71 9.91
C LYS A 89 -2.35 1.27 10.81
N GLY A 90 -1.09 1.09 10.41
CA GLY A 90 0.04 1.51 11.22
C GLY A 90 -0.04 3.03 11.39
N ILE A 91 -0.01 3.52 12.62
CA ILE A 91 0.00 4.98 12.83
C ILE A 91 1.28 5.52 12.19
N TYR A 92 1.13 6.46 11.26
CA TYR A 92 2.27 7.20 10.74
C TYR A 92 2.89 8.03 11.84
N THR A 93 4.18 7.80 12.10
CA THR A 93 4.99 8.68 12.91
C THR A 93 6.00 9.38 12.03
N GLU A 94 6.07 10.70 12.17
CA GLU A 94 7.14 11.49 11.59
C GLU A 94 8.48 10.90 12.00
N GLY A 95 9.43 10.89 11.07
CA GLY A 95 10.76 10.38 11.38
C GLY A 95 11.43 11.31 12.40
N VAL A 96 12.14 10.74 13.36
CA VAL A 96 13.10 11.51 14.17
C VAL A 96 14.33 11.78 13.29
N HIS A 97 15.23 12.68 13.66
CA HIS A 97 16.55 12.77 13.02
C HIS A 97 17.57 11.94 13.81
N ILE A 98 18.53 11.35 13.11
CA ILE A 98 19.70 10.74 13.75
C ILE A 98 20.77 11.81 14.01
N ASP A 99 21.52 11.66 15.10
CA ASP A 99 22.54 12.62 15.51
C ASP A 99 23.72 12.69 14.53
N ASP A 100 24.01 11.57 13.84
CA ASP A 100 25.04 11.50 12.81
C ASP A 100 24.58 12.22 11.53
N MET A 101 24.94 13.51 11.45
CA MET A 101 24.57 14.38 10.34
C MET A 101 25.21 13.96 9.01
N GLU A 102 26.43 13.44 9.02
CA GLU A 102 27.13 12.99 7.82
C GLU A 102 26.43 11.75 7.23
N LEU A 103 26.17 10.75 8.07
CA LEU A 103 25.43 9.55 7.68
C LEU A 103 24.01 9.91 7.23
N SER A 104 23.31 10.79 7.95
CA SER A 104 21.99 11.28 7.57
C SER A 104 21.99 11.89 6.17
N ASN A 105 22.94 12.78 5.88
CA ASN A 105 23.04 13.43 4.58
C ASN A 105 23.39 12.44 3.46
N ALA A 106 24.28 11.47 3.74
CA ALA A 106 24.60 10.40 2.81
C ALA A 106 23.36 9.56 2.45
N ILE A 107 22.57 9.15 3.47
CA ILE A 107 21.34 8.37 3.28
C ILE A 107 20.30 9.17 2.49
N LYS A 108 20.07 10.44 2.85
CA LYS A 108 19.12 11.32 2.12
C LYS A 108 19.54 11.48 0.66
N LYS A 109 20.83 11.71 0.39
CA LYS A 109 21.36 11.84 -0.97
C LYS A 109 21.17 10.56 -1.76
N GLN A 110 21.54 9.40 -1.22
CA GLN A 110 21.35 8.11 -1.90
C GLN A 110 19.87 7.82 -2.16
N PHE A 111 19.00 8.10 -1.18
CA PHE A 111 17.55 7.96 -1.32
C PHE A 111 17.04 8.75 -2.51
N LEU A 112 17.32 10.06 -2.56
CA LEU A 112 16.89 10.93 -3.65
C LEU A 112 17.47 10.51 -5.01
N SER A 113 18.76 10.14 -5.07
CA SER A 113 19.38 9.67 -6.32
C SER A 113 18.73 8.39 -6.85
N ILE A 114 18.37 7.46 -5.97
CA ILE A 114 17.66 6.24 -6.34
C ILE A 114 16.23 6.56 -6.82
N GLN A 115 15.51 7.44 -6.11
CA GLN A 115 14.15 7.85 -6.48
C GLN A 115 14.12 8.52 -7.85
N ASP A 116 15.05 9.45 -8.09
CA ASP A 116 15.23 10.11 -9.39
C ASP A 116 15.49 9.07 -10.50
N ALA A 117 16.31 8.06 -10.23
CA ALA A 117 16.62 7.00 -11.19
C ALA A 117 15.41 6.11 -11.54
N TRP A 118 14.51 5.91 -10.58
CA TRP A 118 13.22 5.26 -10.83
C TRP A 118 12.29 6.12 -11.68
N ASN A 119 12.22 7.43 -11.42
CA ASN A 119 11.41 8.36 -12.23
C ASN A 119 11.87 8.41 -13.69
N THR A 120 13.18 8.32 -13.94
CA THR A 120 13.73 8.28 -15.30
C THR A 120 13.77 6.88 -15.92
N GLN A 121 13.29 5.85 -15.21
CA GLN A 121 13.37 4.42 -15.57
C GLN A 121 14.79 3.92 -15.89
N ASP A 122 15.82 4.60 -15.39
CA ASP A 122 17.22 4.27 -15.61
C ASP A 122 17.95 4.21 -14.28
N ILE A 123 17.94 3.03 -13.66
CA ILE A 123 18.67 2.76 -12.42
C ILE A 123 20.14 2.40 -12.66
N SER A 124 20.58 2.27 -13.91
CA SER A 124 21.97 1.89 -14.21
C SER A 124 22.96 2.97 -13.77
N ARG A 125 22.56 4.26 -13.86
CA ARG A 125 23.32 5.43 -13.40
C ARG A 125 23.60 5.48 -11.90
N VAL A 126 22.85 4.71 -11.12
CA VAL A 126 23.00 4.58 -9.65
C VAL A 126 23.32 3.15 -9.25
N SER A 127 23.76 2.29 -10.18
CA SER A 127 24.05 0.87 -9.92
C SER A 127 25.04 0.67 -8.76
N GLN A 128 26.01 1.56 -8.59
CA GLN A 128 26.96 1.58 -7.47
C GLN A 128 26.31 1.75 -6.09
N LEU A 129 25.08 2.26 -6.02
CA LEU A 129 24.32 2.42 -4.76
C LEU A 129 23.53 1.17 -4.39
N TYR A 130 23.54 0.13 -5.21
CA TYR A 130 22.76 -1.09 -5.01
C TYR A 130 23.64 -2.27 -4.66
N SER A 131 23.12 -3.19 -3.86
CA SER A 131 23.60 -4.58 -3.90
C SER A 131 23.15 -5.23 -5.22
N GLU A 132 23.96 -6.17 -5.73
CA GLU A 132 23.65 -6.91 -6.96
C GLU A 132 22.25 -7.53 -6.93
N LYS A 133 21.87 -8.07 -5.77
CA LYS A 133 20.56 -8.68 -5.53
C LYS A 133 19.43 -7.67 -5.69
N LEU A 134 19.54 -6.50 -5.05
CA LEU A 134 18.49 -5.48 -5.12
C LEU A 134 18.42 -4.87 -6.52
N TYR A 135 19.57 -4.59 -7.13
CA TYR A 135 19.68 -4.09 -8.50
C TYR A 135 18.94 -5.03 -9.47
N THR A 136 19.26 -6.32 -9.45
CA THR A 136 18.63 -7.33 -10.32
C THR A 136 17.11 -7.37 -10.14
N LYS A 137 16.62 -7.30 -8.89
CA LYS A 137 15.18 -7.26 -8.61
C LYS A 137 14.53 -6.01 -9.20
N HIS A 138 15.16 -4.85 -9.03
CA HIS A 138 14.62 -3.57 -9.49
C HIS A 138 14.66 -3.46 -11.02
N THR A 139 15.74 -3.91 -11.67
CA THR A 139 15.85 -3.98 -13.14
C THR A 139 14.73 -4.82 -13.73
N LYS A 140 14.46 -6.02 -13.20
CA LYS A 140 13.33 -6.87 -13.64
C LYS A 140 11.98 -6.17 -13.50
N THR A 141 11.82 -5.37 -12.45
CA THR A 141 10.58 -4.60 -12.22
C THR A 141 10.42 -3.51 -13.27
N LEU A 142 11.48 -2.74 -13.54
CA LEU A 142 11.48 -1.69 -14.56
C LEU A 142 11.26 -2.25 -15.96
N LEU A 143 11.88 -3.37 -16.32
CA LEU A 143 11.62 -4.07 -17.58
C LEU A 143 10.15 -4.45 -17.71
N SER A 144 9.52 -5.00 -16.66
CA SER A 144 8.08 -5.29 -16.70
C SER A 144 7.20 -4.04 -16.81
N TYR A 145 7.65 -2.89 -16.26
CA TYR A 145 6.95 -1.62 -16.42
C TYR A 145 7.06 -1.11 -17.86
N LEU A 146 8.25 -1.19 -18.45
CA LEU A 146 8.50 -0.84 -19.85
C LEU A 146 7.62 -1.69 -20.80
N ASP A 147 7.57 -3.01 -20.60
CA ASP A 147 6.73 -3.93 -21.39
C ASP A 147 5.25 -3.59 -21.31
N LYS A 148 4.81 -3.06 -20.17
CA LYS A 148 3.42 -2.65 -19.91
C LYS A 148 3.15 -1.19 -20.21
N ARG A 149 4.14 -0.47 -20.78
CA ARG A 149 4.10 0.97 -21.06
C ARG A 149 3.77 1.80 -19.81
N LYS A 150 4.27 1.41 -18.65
CA LYS A 150 4.05 2.10 -17.39
C LYS A 150 5.27 2.92 -17.02
N ILE A 151 5.04 4.15 -16.59
CA ILE A 151 6.06 4.99 -15.96
C ILE A 151 5.59 5.31 -14.54
N ASN A 152 6.49 5.13 -13.58
CA ASN A 152 6.24 5.53 -12.21
C ASN A 152 6.81 6.92 -11.94
N HIS A 153 6.01 7.77 -11.33
CA HIS A 153 6.38 9.11 -10.90
C HIS A 153 6.26 9.19 -9.39
N THR A 154 7.38 9.47 -8.73
CA THR A 154 7.43 9.89 -7.34
C THR A 154 8.02 11.30 -7.28
N GLU A 155 7.15 12.29 -7.11
CA GLU A 155 7.46 13.71 -7.21
C GLU A 155 7.26 14.43 -5.87
N ASN A 156 7.76 15.67 -5.76
CA ASN A 156 7.61 16.51 -4.56
C ASN A 156 7.99 15.79 -3.25
N ILE A 157 9.12 15.08 -3.30
CA ILE A 157 9.64 14.30 -2.18
C ILE A 157 10.11 15.24 -1.07
N GLU A 158 9.54 15.09 0.12
CA GLU A 158 9.91 15.80 1.35
C GLU A 158 10.29 14.76 2.41
N ILE A 159 11.59 14.65 2.72
CA ILE A 159 12.06 13.71 3.74
C ILE A 159 11.77 14.31 5.12
N GLU A 160 10.78 13.76 5.81
CA GLU A 160 10.39 14.20 7.15
C GLU A 160 11.37 13.73 8.22
N GLY A 161 11.97 12.54 8.08
CA GLY A 161 13.02 12.12 9.02
C GLY A 161 13.60 10.74 8.80
N LEU A 162 14.64 10.44 9.58
CA LEU A 162 15.41 9.20 9.58
C LEU A 162 15.42 8.62 10.99
N SER A 163 14.71 7.53 11.21
CA SER A 163 14.55 6.93 12.54
C SER A 163 15.08 5.49 12.59
N ARG A 164 15.22 4.96 13.81
CA ARG A 164 15.55 3.55 14.04
C ARG A 164 16.84 3.10 13.33
N LEU A 165 17.91 3.88 13.45
CA LEU A 165 19.24 3.44 13.06
C LEU A 165 19.63 2.22 13.90
N TYR A 166 19.78 1.07 13.25
CA TYR A 166 20.01 -0.21 13.91
C TYR A 166 21.07 -1.02 13.17
N TRP A 167 22.23 -1.19 13.80
CA TRP A 167 23.31 -2.04 13.29
C TRP A 167 23.02 -3.51 13.56
N LYS A 168 22.86 -4.30 12.49
CA LYS A 168 22.70 -5.76 12.56
C LYS A 168 24.02 -6.48 12.74
N LYS A 169 25.06 -5.95 12.10
CA LYS A 169 26.45 -6.41 12.09
C LYS A 169 27.35 -5.18 11.95
N SER A 170 28.66 -5.35 12.07
CA SER A 170 29.64 -4.26 11.92
C SER A 170 29.52 -3.48 10.62
N ASN A 171 29.01 -4.10 9.56
CA ASN A 171 28.95 -3.52 8.22
C ASN A 171 27.53 -3.49 7.62
N THR A 172 26.51 -3.72 8.44
CA THR A 172 25.12 -3.79 7.95
C THR A 172 24.20 -3.11 8.95
N PHE A 173 23.42 -2.14 8.49
CA PHE A 173 22.45 -1.44 9.31
C PHE A 173 21.10 -1.27 8.62
N GLU A 174 20.07 -1.02 9.42
CA GLU A 174 18.73 -0.64 8.97
C GLU A 174 18.41 0.77 9.42
N ILE A 175 17.65 1.51 8.62
CA ILE A 175 17.09 2.81 8.97
C ILE A 175 15.68 2.96 8.39
N ASP A 176 14.80 3.63 9.11
CA ASP A 176 13.46 3.97 8.67
C ASP A 176 13.44 5.41 8.12
N ILE A 177 13.13 5.54 6.84
CA ILE A 177 12.96 6.81 6.11
C ILE A 177 11.47 7.14 6.08
N SER A 178 11.10 8.23 6.74
CA SER A 178 9.76 8.80 6.75
C SER A 178 9.74 10.00 5.81
N PHE A 179 8.80 10.05 4.86
CA PHE A 179 8.75 11.11 3.85
C PHE A 179 7.34 11.31 3.30
N LYS A 180 7.11 12.46 2.69
CA LYS A 180 5.94 12.75 1.87
C LYS A 180 6.34 12.78 0.40
N ALA A 181 5.45 12.33 -0.49
CA ALA A 181 5.64 12.45 -1.94
C ALA A 181 4.29 12.40 -2.67
N VAL A 182 4.25 12.92 -3.88
CA VAL A 182 3.18 12.65 -4.85
C VAL A 182 3.58 11.41 -5.63
N ASP A 183 2.77 10.36 -5.59
CA ASP A 183 3.12 9.08 -6.23
C ASP A 183 1.99 8.58 -7.13
N TYR A 184 2.33 8.33 -8.39
CA TYR A 184 1.39 7.88 -9.40
C TYR A 184 2.09 7.16 -10.56
N VAL A 185 1.31 6.35 -11.27
CA VAL A 185 1.76 5.62 -12.45
C VAL A 185 0.96 6.09 -13.64
N ILE A 186 1.63 6.40 -14.75
CA ILE A 186 1.00 6.76 -16.02
C ILE A 186 1.24 5.70 -17.09
N ASP A 187 0.38 5.68 -18.10
CA ASP A 187 0.67 5.05 -19.37
C ASP A 187 1.57 5.97 -20.20
N LYS A 188 2.67 5.43 -20.72
CA LYS A 188 3.74 6.17 -21.40
C LYS A 188 3.24 6.93 -22.63
N ASP A 189 2.35 6.33 -23.41
CA ASP A 189 1.94 6.87 -24.70
C ASP A 189 0.78 7.86 -24.53
N THR A 190 -0.19 7.49 -23.71
CA THR A 190 -1.44 8.27 -23.53
C THR A 190 -1.36 9.29 -22.40
N GLN A 191 -0.33 9.21 -21.55
CA GLN A 191 -0.17 10.04 -20.34
C GLN A 191 -1.33 9.89 -19.34
N GLN A 192 -2.18 8.87 -19.50
CA GLN A 192 -3.28 8.61 -18.59
C GLN A 192 -2.78 8.08 -17.26
N ILE A 193 -3.33 8.59 -16.16
CA ILE A 193 -3.06 8.09 -14.81
C ILE A 193 -3.66 6.69 -14.69
N LEU A 194 -2.81 5.69 -14.54
CA LEU A 194 -3.21 4.29 -14.33
C LEU A 194 -3.42 3.97 -12.85
N LYS A 195 -2.80 4.75 -11.95
CA LYS A 195 -2.80 4.52 -10.50
C LYS A 195 -2.23 5.74 -9.75
N GLY A 196 -2.64 5.93 -8.51
CA GLY A 196 -2.09 6.92 -7.59
C GLY A 196 -2.84 8.24 -7.63
N LEU A 197 -2.32 9.23 -6.90
CA LEU A 197 -2.96 10.53 -6.75
C LEU A 197 -1.98 11.64 -7.14
N PRO A 198 -1.94 12.06 -8.43
CA PRO A 198 -0.93 13.01 -8.92
C PRO A 198 -1.05 14.42 -8.34
N ASN A 199 -2.16 14.72 -7.66
CA ASN A 199 -2.41 16.03 -7.05
C ASN A 199 -2.45 15.95 -5.52
N TYR A 200 -2.04 14.83 -4.91
CA TYR A 200 -2.11 14.64 -3.48
C TYR A 200 -0.79 14.11 -2.92
N GLN A 201 -0.21 14.87 -1.99
CA GLN A 201 0.99 14.47 -1.30
C GLN A 201 0.65 13.44 -0.21
N GLN A 202 1.24 12.26 -0.32
CA GLN A 202 1.00 11.12 0.55
C GLN A 202 2.19 10.90 1.47
N LYS A 203 1.93 10.38 2.66
CA LYS A 203 2.97 9.97 3.61
C LYS A 203 3.43 8.55 3.31
N PHE A 204 4.71 8.30 3.55
CA PHE A 204 5.35 7.02 3.34
C PHE A 204 6.35 6.73 4.44
N LYS A 205 6.51 5.45 4.74
CA LYS A 205 7.58 4.98 5.61
C LYS A 205 8.23 3.74 5.02
N GLN A 206 9.55 3.79 4.86
CA GLN A 206 10.34 2.69 4.32
C GLN A 206 11.51 2.36 5.24
N ARG A 207 11.78 1.08 5.43
CA ARG A 207 13.02 0.58 6.02
C ARG A 207 14.01 0.23 4.92
N TRP A 208 15.15 0.90 4.93
CA TRP A 208 16.28 0.60 4.06
C TRP A 208 17.33 -0.15 4.86
N THR A 209 17.81 -1.26 4.31
CA THR A 209 18.97 -2.00 4.83
C THR A 209 20.17 -1.65 3.97
N PHE A 210 21.21 -1.16 4.61
CA PHE A 210 22.47 -0.80 3.98
C PHE A 210 23.55 -1.81 4.34
N VAL A 211 24.43 -2.07 3.38
CA VAL A 211 25.68 -2.80 3.57
C VAL A 211 26.82 -1.84 3.21
N THR A 212 27.78 -1.71 4.12
CA THR A 212 28.96 -0.84 3.94
C THR A 212 30.19 -1.69 3.70
N ASP A 213 30.92 -1.41 2.64
CA ASP A 213 32.20 -2.06 2.34
C ASP A 213 33.25 -1.00 1.93
N LYS A 214 34.39 -1.43 1.38
CA LYS A 214 35.45 -0.52 0.92
C LYS A 214 35.03 0.34 -0.28
N GLU A 215 34.03 -0.08 -1.03
CA GLU A 215 33.50 0.62 -2.21
C GLU A 215 32.41 1.62 -1.82
N GLY A 216 31.91 1.54 -0.59
CA GLY A 216 31.00 2.50 0.02
C GLY A 216 29.75 1.86 0.60
N MET A 217 28.70 2.68 0.73
CA MET A 217 27.42 2.27 1.29
C MET A 217 26.44 1.92 0.17
N LYS A 218 25.95 0.68 0.17
CA LYS A 218 25.00 0.13 -0.81
C LYS A 218 23.69 -0.25 -0.16
N VAL A 219 22.57 -0.06 -0.85
CA VAL A 219 21.25 -0.51 -0.42
C VAL A 219 21.08 -1.98 -0.79
N ASP A 220 20.86 -2.83 0.22
CA ASP A 220 20.65 -4.26 0.02
C ASP A 220 19.18 -4.66 0.04
N LYS A 221 18.36 -3.95 0.82
CA LYS A 221 16.94 -4.26 0.96
C LYS A 221 16.12 -3.03 1.27
N ILE A 222 14.94 -2.97 0.66
CA ILE A 222 13.91 -1.96 0.95
C ILE A 222 12.64 -2.69 1.40
N LYS A 223 12.04 -2.22 2.50
CA LYS A 223 10.75 -2.69 3.00
C LYS A 223 9.85 -1.50 3.28
N GLU A 224 8.68 -1.47 2.68
CA GLU A 224 7.67 -0.44 2.93
C GLU A 224 6.72 -0.82 4.08
N PHE A 225 6.25 0.17 4.82
CA PHE A 225 5.23 0.01 5.84
C PHE A 225 3.89 0.58 5.36
N LYS A 226 2.81 -0.15 5.62
CA LYS A 226 1.46 0.37 5.45
C LYS A 226 1.13 1.31 6.61
N ILE A 227 0.80 2.54 6.28
CA ILE A 227 0.41 3.59 7.22
C ILE A 227 -1.06 4.00 7.01
#